data_AF-A0A6N6Q015-F1
#
_entry.id   AF-A0A6N6Q015-F1
#
_cell.length_a   1.000
_cell.length_b   1.000
_cell.length_c   1.000
_cell.angle_alpha   90.00
_cell.angle_beta   90.00
_cell.angle_gamma   90.00
#
_symmetry.space_group_name_H-M   'P 1'
#
loop_
_entity.id
_entity.type
_entity.pdbx_description
1 polymer ?
#
loop_
_entity_poly.entity_id
_entity_poly.type
_entity_poly.pdbx_seq_one_letter_code
_entity_poly.pdbx_strand_id
1 'polypeptide(L)'
;MRFLQRCLSGMCVAWWCGIAAVVAGGIPLQEPRGIAFSIHLPGEVASIAHVRIDRIHGDRQTRGFFKIGVFPLLVAEGVRIECKDPARLAEVLVETGRGIPGQGARGFVEFRRLSVFFPDDEGPRLEAGHVAFPSPDAWQLGSGVRWQVPGGVVGQSENAVLRIGGRDAGWVAGHSGTNSFRIYLLQSFRPSPNPKSTP
;
A
#
# COMPACT_ATOMS: atom_id res chain seq x y z
N MET A 1 -7.23 -24.37 29.83
CA MET A 1 -6.62 -24.09 28.50
C MET A 1 -7.02 -22.68 28.04
N ARG A 2 -6.29 -21.64 28.45
CA ARG A 2 -6.44 -20.25 27.98
C ARG A 2 -5.09 -19.55 28.09
N PHE A 3 -4.15 -19.84 27.19
CA PHE A 3 -2.79 -19.27 27.27
C PHE A 3 -2.11 -18.97 25.93
N LEU A 4 -2.85 -18.93 24.81
CA LEU A 4 -2.27 -18.74 23.47
C LEU A 4 -2.93 -17.64 22.63
N GLN A 5 -3.45 -16.58 23.26
CA GLN A 5 -4.13 -15.48 22.56
C GLN A 5 -3.50 -14.10 22.83
N ARG A 6 -2.17 -14.05 23.06
CA ARG A 6 -1.47 -12.80 23.42
C ARG A 6 -0.27 -12.42 22.56
N CYS A 7 -0.06 -13.06 21.40
CA CYS A 7 1.05 -12.69 20.49
C CYS A 7 0.65 -11.86 19.26
N LEU A 8 -0.65 -11.56 19.05
CA LEU A 8 -1.13 -10.84 17.85
C LEU A 8 -1.20 -9.31 17.99
N SER A 9 -0.72 -8.75 19.10
CA SER A 9 -0.80 -7.30 19.38
C SER A 9 0.55 -6.60 19.52
N GLY A 10 1.66 -7.26 19.16
CA GLY A 10 2.98 -6.62 19.13
C GLY A 10 3.12 -5.56 18.02
N MET A 11 2.45 -5.79 16.88
CA MET A 11 2.50 -4.87 15.72
C MET A 11 1.77 -3.55 16.00
N CYS A 12 0.68 -3.56 16.78
CA CYS A 12 -0.06 -2.34 17.10
C CYS A 12 0.73 -1.41 18.03
N VAL A 13 1.47 -1.94 19.01
CA VAL A 13 2.11 -1.10 20.05
C VAL A 13 3.36 -0.39 19.52
N ALA A 14 4.20 -1.06 18.74
CA ALA A 14 5.40 -0.46 18.16
C ALA A 14 5.06 0.65 17.15
N TRP A 15 4.01 0.46 16.35
CA TRP A 15 3.46 1.51 15.51
C TRP A 15 2.91 2.67 16.35
N TRP A 16 2.09 2.39 17.37
CA TRP A 16 1.47 3.43 18.20
C TRP A 16 2.48 4.31 18.94
N CYS A 17 3.55 3.74 19.51
CA CYS A 17 4.58 4.51 20.21
C CYS A 17 5.37 5.43 19.28
N GLY A 18 5.67 4.99 18.04
CA GLY A 18 6.32 5.83 17.04
C GLY A 18 5.44 6.99 16.57
N ILE A 19 4.15 6.72 16.32
CA ILE A 19 3.18 7.73 15.84
C ILE A 19 2.91 8.80 16.91
N ALA A 20 2.70 8.41 18.17
CA ALA A 20 2.44 9.36 19.26
C ALA A 20 3.62 10.29 19.53
N ALA A 21 4.86 9.79 19.43
CA ALA A 21 6.07 10.60 19.61
C ALA A 21 6.27 11.63 18.48
N VAL A 22 5.89 11.30 17.23
CA VAL A 22 5.94 12.23 16.08
C VAL A 22 4.90 13.34 16.22
N VAL A 23 3.69 13.02 16.67
CA VAL A 23 2.62 14.02 16.85
C VAL A 23 2.90 14.97 18.02
N ALA A 24 3.65 14.53 19.05
CA ALA A 24 3.97 15.33 20.23
C ALA A 24 5.17 16.31 20.07
N GLY A 25 5.79 16.39 18.88
CA GLY A 25 6.69 17.49 18.51
C GLY A 25 8.00 17.66 19.31
N GLY A 26 8.44 16.66 20.08
CA GLY A 26 9.53 16.84 21.05
C GLY A 26 10.70 15.85 21.00
N ILE A 27 10.63 14.77 20.23
CA ILE A 27 11.69 13.75 20.23
C ILE A 27 12.17 13.51 18.79
N PRO A 28 13.49 13.62 18.50
CA PRO A 28 14.01 13.16 17.22
C PRO A 28 13.71 11.67 17.11
N LEU A 29 12.80 11.30 16.21
CA LEU A 29 12.59 9.90 15.89
C LEU A 29 13.92 9.37 15.37
N GLN A 30 14.50 8.36 16.01
CA GLN A 30 15.41 7.50 15.28
C GLN A 30 14.60 6.94 14.10
N GLU A 31 14.83 7.47 12.90
CA GLU A 31 14.10 7.11 11.69
C GLU A 31 14.32 5.61 11.45
N PRO A 32 13.33 4.74 11.71
CA PRO A 32 13.55 3.32 11.50
C PRO A 32 13.72 3.08 9.99
N ARG A 33 14.75 2.31 9.65
CA ARG A 33 15.13 1.99 8.27
C ARG A 33 15.03 0.49 8.02
N GLY A 34 14.67 0.12 6.79
CA GLY A 34 14.64 -1.27 6.36
C GLY A 34 13.65 -2.14 7.14
N ILE A 35 12.46 -1.60 7.43
CA ILE A 35 11.40 -2.37 8.11
C ILE A 35 10.84 -3.38 7.12
N ALA A 36 10.71 -4.63 7.54
CA ALA A 36 10.02 -5.66 6.77
C ALA A 36 9.08 -6.45 7.70
N PHE A 37 7.88 -6.74 7.21
CA PHE A 37 6.92 -7.59 7.91
C PHE A 37 6.10 -8.42 6.92
N SER A 38 5.53 -9.51 7.42
CA SER A 38 4.69 -10.40 6.64
C SER A 38 3.22 -10.20 7.03
N ILE A 39 2.33 -10.22 6.04
CA ILE A 39 0.88 -10.20 6.28
C ILE A 39 0.38 -11.63 6.30
N HIS A 40 -0.39 -11.96 7.34
CA HIS A 40 -1.05 -13.24 7.54
C HIS A 40 -2.55 -12.98 7.70
N LEU A 41 -3.39 -13.85 7.15
CA LEU A 41 -4.81 -13.78 7.45
C LEU A 41 -5.15 -14.41 8.80
N PRO A 42 -6.26 -13.97 9.43
CA PRO A 42 -6.77 -14.63 10.63
C PRO A 42 -6.97 -16.13 10.41
N GLY A 43 -6.28 -16.95 11.21
CA GLY A 43 -6.36 -18.40 11.13
C GLY A 43 -5.37 -19.05 10.16
N GLU A 44 -4.58 -18.28 9.41
CA GLU A 44 -3.56 -18.81 8.50
C GLU A 44 -2.14 -18.63 9.05
N VAL A 45 -1.33 -19.69 8.95
CA VAL A 45 0.09 -19.66 9.33
C VAL A 45 0.95 -19.15 8.17
N ALA A 46 0.56 -19.44 6.93
CA ALA A 46 1.27 -18.97 5.75
C ALA A 46 1.12 -17.46 5.58
N SER A 47 2.21 -16.77 5.25
CA SER A 47 2.13 -15.35 4.88
C SER A 47 1.64 -15.22 3.45
N ILE A 48 0.79 -14.22 3.22
CA ILE A 48 0.12 -13.94 1.94
C ILE A 48 0.77 -12.77 1.20
N ALA A 49 1.51 -11.94 1.94
CA ALA A 49 2.33 -10.88 1.38
C ALA A 49 3.51 -10.54 2.29
N HIS A 50 4.51 -9.89 1.70
CA HIS A 50 5.62 -9.25 2.39
C HIS A 50 5.56 -7.75 2.12
N VAL A 51 5.64 -6.96 3.19
CA VAL A 51 5.71 -5.49 3.10
C VAL A 51 7.08 -5.04 3.56
N ARG A 52 7.71 -4.20 2.76
CA ARG A 52 9.01 -3.59 3.05
C ARG A 52 8.89 -2.08 2.99
N ILE A 53 9.51 -1.39 3.94
CA ILE A 53 9.53 0.07 4.02
C ILE A 53 10.98 0.48 4.23
N ASP A 54 11.50 1.34 3.34
CA ASP A 54 12.89 1.75 3.40
C ASP A 54 13.15 2.67 4.59
N ARG A 55 12.23 3.60 4.87
CA ARG A 55 12.33 4.54 5.99
C ARG A 55 10.96 5.01 6.46
N ILE A 56 10.80 5.22 7.77
CA ILE A 56 9.67 6.00 8.32
C ILE A 56 10.20 7.28 8.95
N HIS A 57 9.58 8.43 8.68
CA HIS A 57 9.99 9.70 9.26
C HIS A 57 8.86 10.69 9.36
N GLY A 58 9.02 11.71 10.21
CA GLY A 58 8.17 12.88 10.20
C GLY A 58 8.47 13.77 8.98
N ASP A 59 7.44 14.40 8.44
CA ASP A 59 7.48 15.45 7.43
C ASP A 59 6.40 16.49 7.76
N ARG A 60 6.27 17.50 6.91
CA ARG A 60 5.23 18.54 7.03
C ARG A 60 4.37 18.54 5.79
N GLN A 61 3.07 18.73 5.99
CA GLN A 61 2.18 18.96 4.85
C GLN A 61 2.61 20.21 4.07
N THR A 62 2.60 20.11 2.75
CA THR A 62 2.90 21.23 1.86
C THR A 62 1.63 21.62 1.12
N ARG A 63 1.27 22.91 1.12
CA ARG A 63 0.22 23.47 0.26
C ARG A 63 0.85 24.54 -0.63
N GLY A 64 0.91 24.27 -1.93
CA GLY A 64 1.67 25.10 -2.87
C GLY A 64 3.16 25.09 -2.51
N PHE A 65 3.73 26.26 -2.22
CA PHE A 65 5.12 26.40 -1.77
C PHE A 65 5.27 26.46 -0.24
N PHE A 66 4.17 26.45 0.51
CA PHE A 66 4.19 26.61 1.97
C PHE A 66 4.18 25.26 2.68
N LYS A 67 5.19 25.03 3.53
CA LYS A 67 5.18 23.94 4.51
C LYS A 67 4.34 24.37 5.70
N ILE A 68 3.21 23.71 5.92
CA ILE A 68 2.33 24.01 7.06
C ILE A 68 2.92 23.31 8.29
N GLY A 69 3.70 24.06 9.08
CA GLY A 69 4.40 23.53 10.26
C GLY A 69 3.51 23.00 11.38
N VAL A 70 2.19 23.21 11.30
CA VAL A 70 1.21 22.85 12.34
C VAL A 70 0.60 21.46 12.13
N PHE A 71 0.79 20.86 10.95
CA PHE A 71 0.25 19.53 10.64
C PHE A 71 1.39 18.52 10.44
N PRO A 72 1.76 17.76 11.48
CA PRO A 72 2.78 16.73 11.36
C PRO A 72 2.30 15.65 10.39
N LEU A 73 3.15 15.24 9.47
CA LEU A 73 2.89 14.14 8.56
C LEU A 73 3.88 13.01 8.87
N LEU A 74 3.41 11.77 8.94
CA LEU A 74 4.24 10.58 9.03
C LEU A 74 4.35 10.00 7.63
N VAL A 75 5.57 9.88 7.14
CA VAL A 75 5.86 9.36 5.80
C VAL A 75 6.49 7.98 5.94
N ALA A 76 5.91 6.99 5.29
CA ALA A 76 6.55 5.72 4.99
C ALA A 76 7.10 5.78 3.56
N GLU A 77 8.41 5.77 3.42
CA GLU A 77 9.12 5.98 2.17
C GLU A 77 9.63 4.64 1.60
N GLY A 78 9.48 4.45 0.29
CA GLY A 78 9.94 3.24 -0.40
C GLY A 78 9.12 2.00 -0.02
N VAL A 79 7.79 2.15 0.02
CA VAL A 79 6.88 1.07 0.40
C VAL A 79 6.77 0.05 -0.73
N ARG A 80 7.14 -1.20 -0.47
CA ARG A 80 7.03 -2.32 -1.41
C ARG A 80 6.11 -3.38 -0.83
N ILE A 81 5.08 -3.76 -1.58
CA ILE A 81 4.15 -4.81 -1.21
C ILE A 81 4.32 -5.94 -2.21
N GLU A 82 4.86 -7.05 -1.78
CA GLU A 82 4.97 -8.28 -2.57
C GLU A 82 3.85 -9.22 -2.17
N CYS A 83 2.85 -9.37 -3.03
CA CYS A 83 1.73 -10.25 -2.80
C CYS A 83 2.00 -11.61 -3.46
N LYS A 84 1.91 -12.70 -2.69
CA LYS A 84 2.26 -14.03 -3.20
C LYS A 84 1.22 -14.60 -4.16
N ASP A 85 -0.04 -14.24 -3.97
CA ASP A 85 -1.17 -14.74 -4.77
C ASP A 85 -2.00 -13.56 -5.29
N PRO A 86 -2.05 -13.34 -6.61
CA PRO A 86 -2.91 -12.34 -7.23
C PRO A 86 -4.37 -12.39 -6.82
N ALA A 87 -4.93 -13.57 -6.53
CA ALA A 87 -6.31 -13.71 -6.09
C ALA A 87 -6.56 -13.05 -4.72
N ARG A 88 -5.51 -12.87 -3.93
CA ARG A 88 -5.57 -12.38 -2.54
C ARG A 88 -5.12 -10.94 -2.38
N LEU A 89 -4.75 -10.25 -3.45
CA LEU A 89 -4.24 -8.88 -3.33
C LEU A 89 -5.28 -7.93 -2.69
N ALA A 90 -6.59 -8.10 -2.91
CA ALA A 90 -7.59 -7.30 -2.19
C ALA A 90 -7.48 -7.46 -0.67
N GLU A 91 -7.32 -8.69 -0.18
CA GLU A 91 -7.15 -8.98 1.25
C GLU A 91 -5.85 -8.33 1.78
N VAL A 92 -4.76 -8.46 1.03
CA VAL A 92 -3.47 -7.82 1.36
C VAL A 92 -3.58 -6.31 1.48
N LEU A 93 -4.27 -5.66 0.54
CA LEU A 93 -4.47 -4.21 0.54
C LEU A 93 -5.32 -3.76 1.72
N VAL A 94 -6.38 -4.51 2.05
CA VAL A 94 -7.21 -4.26 3.24
C VAL A 94 -6.38 -4.37 4.52
N GLU A 95 -5.64 -5.46 4.71
CA GLU A 95 -4.83 -5.65 5.93
C GLU A 95 -3.70 -4.61 6.02
N THR A 96 -3.09 -4.24 4.89
CA THR A 96 -2.11 -3.15 4.83
C THR A 96 -2.77 -1.83 5.26
N GLY A 97 -3.98 -1.55 4.77
CA GLY A 97 -4.76 -0.37 5.13
C GLY A 97 -5.15 -0.32 6.60
N ARG A 98 -5.57 -1.46 7.19
CA ARG A 98 -5.99 -1.55 8.60
C ARG A 98 -4.90 -1.16 9.59
N GLY A 99 -3.63 -1.37 9.23
CA GLY A 99 -2.51 -0.93 10.05
C GLY A 99 -2.54 0.59 10.26
N ILE A 100 -2.84 1.35 9.20
CA ILE A 100 -2.67 2.82 9.04
C ILE A 100 -3.46 3.62 10.10
N PRO A 101 -2.81 4.35 11.02
CA PRO A 101 -3.53 5.17 11.99
C PRO A 101 -4.21 6.35 11.28
N GLY A 102 -5.34 6.80 11.83
CA GLY A 102 -5.90 8.11 11.47
C GLY A 102 -6.37 8.24 10.01
N GLN A 103 -6.81 7.15 9.38
CA GLN A 103 -7.50 7.20 8.09
C GLN A 103 -8.69 8.18 8.16
N GLY A 104 -8.81 9.08 7.19
CA GLY A 104 -9.83 10.13 7.18
C GLY A 104 -9.32 11.54 6.88
N ALA A 105 -10.20 12.54 7.06
CA ALA A 105 -10.02 13.94 6.64
C ALA A 105 -8.83 14.70 7.27
N ARG A 106 -8.08 14.09 8.20
CA ARG A 106 -6.87 14.68 8.81
C ARG A 106 -5.62 13.82 8.62
N GLY A 107 -5.66 12.87 7.67
CA GLY A 107 -4.63 11.86 7.42
C GLY A 107 -3.21 12.33 7.73
N PHE A 108 -2.68 11.82 8.84
CA PHE A 108 -1.33 12.09 9.29
C PHE A 108 -0.33 11.09 8.71
N VAL A 109 -0.74 10.20 7.80
CA VAL A 109 0.11 9.17 7.23
C VAL A 109 0.03 9.20 5.72
N GLU A 110 1.20 9.05 5.10
CA GLU A 110 1.39 9.05 3.67
C GLU A 110 2.40 7.96 3.30
N PHE A 111 2.16 7.24 2.21
CA PHE A 111 3.19 6.41 1.59
C PHE A 111 3.81 7.15 0.41
N ARG A 112 5.13 7.03 0.26
CA ARG A 112 5.88 7.54 -0.89
C ARG A 112 6.62 6.43 -1.59
N ARG A 113 6.67 6.52 -2.92
CA ARG A 113 7.24 5.51 -3.82
C ARG A 113 6.67 4.12 -3.51
N LEU A 114 5.34 4.02 -3.53
CA LEU A 114 4.64 2.74 -3.38
C LEU A 114 4.86 1.91 -4.64
N SER A 115 5.13 0.63 -4.46
CA SER A 115 5.05 -0.37 -5.52
C SER A 115 4.46 -1.69 -5.03
N VAL A 116 3.62 -2.30 -5.86
CA VAL A 116 2.95 -3.57 -5.62
C VAL A 116 3.42 -4.57 -6.67
N PHE A 117 3.91 -5.72 -6.24
CA PHE A 117 4.48 -6.76 -7.08
C PHE A 117 3.85 -8.12 -6.79
N PHE A 118 3.95 -8.99 -7.79
CA PHE A 118 3.72 -10.43 -7.67
C PHE A 118 5.03 -11.17 -8.04
N PRO A 119 5.34 -12.32 -7.41
CA PRO A 119 6.57 -13.05 -7.66
C PRO A 119 6.84 -13.38 -9.14
N ASP A 120 5.78 -13.64 -9.90
CA ASP A 120 5.89 -14.06 -11.31
C ASP A 120 5.82 -12.89 -12.30
N ASP A 121 5.68 -11.65 -11.83
CA ASP A 121 5.65 -10.49 -12.71
C ASP A 121 7.08 -10.00 -13.03
N GLU A 122 7.32 -9.58 -14.28
CA GLU A 122 8.59 -8.95 -14.69
C GLU A 122 8.81 -7.56 -14.05
N GLY A 123 7.75 -6.99 -13.45
CA GLY A 123 7.77 -5.65 -12.88
C GLY A 123 6.59 -5.39 -11.94
N PRO A 124 6.47 -4.16 -11.41
CA PRO A 124 5.38 -3.82 -10.50
C PRO A 124 4.04 -3.74 -11.24
N ARG A 125 3.03 -4.42 -10.69
CA ARG A 125 1.65 -4.33 -11.17
C ARG A 125 1.07 -2.92 -10.96
N LEU A 126 1.46 -2.26 -9.87
CA LEU A 126 1.04 -0.90 -9.54
C LEU A 126 2.19 -0.13 -8.92
N GLU A 127 2.36 1.12 -9.33
CA GLU A 127 3.25 2.08 -8.69
C GLU A 127 2.57 3.43 -8.53
N ALA A 128 2.94 4.13 -7.46
CA ALA A 128 2.55 5.51 -7.25
C ALA A 128 3.67 6.26 -6.51
N GLY A 129 3.96 7.49 -6.94
CA GLY A 129 4.90 8.36 -6.22
C GLY A 129 4.39 8.72 -4.82
N HIS A 130 3.08 8.86 -4.68
CA HIS A 130 2.42 9.27 -3.45
C HIS A 130 1.11 8.50 -3.22
N VAL A 131 0.83 8.10 -1.98
CA VAL A 131 -0.44 7.51 -1.56
C VAL A 131 -0.95 8.13 -0.27
N ALA A 132 -2.16 8.65 -0.32
CA ALA A 132 -2.92 9.14 0.82
C ALA A 132 -4.10 8.21 1.15
N PHE A 133 -4.58 8.28 2.39
CA PHE A 133 -5.62 7.40 2.94
C PHE A 133 -6.85 8.21 3.37
N PRO A 134 -7.66 8.72 2.42
CA PRO A 134 -8.80 9.58 2.72
C PRO A 134 -9.94 8.82 3.42
N SER A 135 -10.02 7.49 3.25
CA SER A 135 -10.98 6.63 3.93
C SER A 135 -10.44 5.21 4.10
N PRO A 136 -11.08 4.36 4.93
CA PRO A 136 -10.67 2.97 5.11
C PRO A 136 -10.77 2.10 3.87
N ASP A 137 -11.61 2.48 2.91
CA ASP A 137 -11.92 1.67 1.73
C ASP A 137 -11.24 2.18 0.45
N ALA A 138 -10.45 3.25 0.52
CA ALA A 138 -9.85 3.87 -0.65
C ALA A 138 -8.45 4.43 -0.38
N TRP A 139 -7.55 4.15 -1.30
CA TRP A 139 -6.23 4.76 -1.40
C TRP A 139 -6.26 5.77 -2.54
N GLN A 140 -5.84 6.99 -2.26
CA GLN A 140 -5.67 8.02 -3.26
C GLN A 140 -4.22 7.99 -3.74
N LEU A 141 -4.03 7.60 -5.00
CA LEU A 141 -2.74 7.48 -5.66
C LEU A 141 -2.44 8.76 -6.45
N GLY A 142 -1.21 9.25 -6.37
CA GLY A 142 -0.78 10.45 -7.10
C GLY A 142 0.70 10.44 -7.44
N SER A 143 1.13 11.52 -8.09
CA SER A 143 2.52 11.76 -8.52
C SER A 143 3.04 10.65 -9.43
N GLY A 144 2.35 10.45 -10.56
CA GLY A 144 2.69 9.44 -11.56
C GLY A 144 2.30 8.03 -11.11
N VAL A 145 1.03 7.68 -11.34
CA VAL A 145 0.50 6.34 -11.15
C VAL A 145 0.79 5.52 -12.40
N ARG A 146 1.45 4.39 -12.25
CA ARG A 146 1.67 3.41 -13.31
C ARG A 146 1.03 2.08 -12.94
N TRP A 147 0.46 1.41 -13.91
CA TRP A 147 -0.04 0.05 -13.72
C TRP A 147 0.32 -0.80 -14.91
N GLN A 148 0.45 -2.09 -14.65
CA GLN A 148 0.63 -3.10 -15.67
C GLN A 148 -0.47 -4.13 -15.51
N VAL A 149 -1.16 -4.46 -16.60
CA VAL A 149 -2.09 -5.60 -16.63
C VAL A 149 -1.44 -6.79 -17.34
N PRO A 150 -1.91 -8.03 -17.08
CA PRO A 150 -1.45 -9.20 -17.81
C PRO A 150 -1.52 -8.98 -19.32
N GLY A 151 -0.46 -9.35 -20.05
CA GLY A 151 -0.32 -9.07 -21.48
C GLY A 151 0.48 -7.79 -21.81
N GLY A 152 1.07 -7.14 -20.80
CA GLY A 152 2.08 -6.10 -20.99
C GLY A 152 1.53 -4.70 -21.28
N VAL A 153 0.21 -4.50 -21.22
CA VAL A 153 -0.37 -3.15 -21.35
C VAL A 153 -0.02 -2.36 -20.10
N VAL A 154 0.86 -1.38 -20.29
CA VAL A 154 1.24 -0.40 -19.28
C VAL A 154 0.37 0.83 -19.48
N GLY A 155 -0.36 1.21 -18.43
CA GLY A 155 -1.07 2.48 -18.39
C GLY A 155 -0.44 3.42 -17.37
N GLN A 156 -0.72 4.71 -17.55
CA GLN A 156 -0.24 5.76 -16.66
C GLN A 156 -1.29 6.84 -16.46
N SER A 157 -1.27 7.47 -15.31
CA SER A 157 -2.12 8.59 -14.94
C SER A 157 -1.40 9.46 -13.91
N GLU A 158 -1.74 10.75 -13.84
CA GLU A 158 -1.20 11.60 -12.78
C GLU A 158 -1.79 11.23 -11.41
N ASN A 159 -3.08 10.88 -11.40
CA ASN A 159 -3.81 10.52 -10.18
C ASN A 159 -4.76 9.35 -10.44
N ALA A 160 -5.00 8.55 -9.41
CA ALA A 160 -6.00 7.49 -9.44
C ALA A 160 -6.53 7.21 -8.03
N VAL A 161 -7.62 6.46 -7.96
CA VAL A 161 -8.17 5.93 -6.71
C VAL A 161 -8.16 4.42 -6.81
N LEU A 162 -7.46 3.78 -5.88
CA LEU A 162 -7.53 2.34 -5.65
C LEU A 162 -8.56 2.07 -4.57
N ARG A 163 -9.59 1.31 -4.92
CA ARG A 163 -10.58 0.80 -3.96
C ARG A 163 -10.01 -0.44 -3.30
N ILE A 164 -9.99 -0.46 -1.97
CA ILE A 164 -9.49 -1.60 -1.19
C ILE A 164 -10.62 -2.32 -0.47
N GLY A 165 -11.75 -1.66 -0.19
CA GLY A 165 -12.91 -2.24 0.48
C GLY A 165 -14.15 -2.34 -0.41
N GLY A 166 -15.10 -3.16 0.01
CA GLY A 166 -16.41 -3.33 -0.63
C GLY A 166 -16.37 -4.07 -1.97
N ARG A 167 -17.47 -3.94 -2.74
CA ARG A 167 -17.67 -4.65 -4.02
C ARG A 167 -16.64 -4.27 -5.09
N ASP A 168 -16.02 -3.11 -4.94
CA ASP A 168 -15.05 -2.56 -5.88
C ASP A 168 -13.59 -2.76 -5.41
N ALA A 169 -13.34 -3.57 -4.39
CA ALA A 169 -11.97 -3.86 -3.94
C ALA A 169 -11.10 -4.38 -5.10
N GLY A 170 -9.88 -3.84 -5.23
CA GLY A 170 -8.94 -4.18 -6.31
C GLY A 170 -9.11 -3.36 -7.60
N TRP A 171 -10.15 -2.52 -7.70
CA TRP A 171 -10.30 -1.62 -8.85
C TRP A 171 -9.49 -0.33 -8.67
N VAL A 172 -8.77 0.06 -9.73
CA VAL A 172 -8.15 1.38 -9.87
C VAL A 172 -8.92 2.17 -10.91
N ALA A 173 -9.30 3.39 -10.57
CA ALA A 173 -9.99 4.30 -11.49
C ALA A 173 -9.37 5.70 -11.44
N GLY A 174 -9.40 6.40 -12.57
CA GLY A 174 -8.83 7.74 -12.67
C GLY A 174 -9.09 8.37 -14.03
N HIS A 175 -8.32 9.41 -14.34
CA HIS A 175 -8.37 10.11 -15.61
C HIS A 175 -6.99 10.19 -16.23
N SER A 176 -6.87 9.81 -17.50
CA SER A 176 -5.67 10.00 -18.31
C SER A 176 -6.02 10.94 -19.47
N GLY A 177 -5.63 12.21 -19.35
CA GLY A 177 -6.08 13.26 -20.26
C GLY A 177 -7.59 13.50 -20.13
N THR A 178 -8.32 13.42 -21.24
CA THR A 178 -9.79 13.54 -21.26
C THR A 178 -10.52 12.21 -21.01
N ASN A 179 -9.80 11.10 -20.97
CA ASN A 179 -10.39 9.78 -20.87
C ASN A 179 -10.41 9.29 -19.42
N SER A 180 -11.58 8.86 -18.96
CA SER A 180 -11.67 8.08 -17.72
C SER A 180 -11.24 6.64 -17.97
N PHE A 181 -10.62 6.03 -16.97
CA PHE A 181 -10.29 4.61 -17.01
C PHE A 181 -10.72 3.94 -15.72
N ARG A 182 -10.97 2.64 -15.82
CA ARG A 182 -11.23 1.77 -14.69
C ARG A 182 -10.65 0.40 -15.01
N ILE A 183 -9.70 -0.05 -14.20
CA ILE A 183 -8.96 -1.30 -14.38
C ILE A 183 -9.05 -2.14 -13.11
N TYR A 184 -8.95 -3.46 -13.27
CA TYR A 184 -8.96 -4.39 -12.15
C TYR A 184 -7.57 -4.98 -11.97
N LEU A 185 -6.90 -4.67 -10.86
CA LEU A 185 -5.52 -5.11 -10.60
C LEU A 185 -5.40 -6.62 -10.36
N LEU A 186 -6.51 -7.29 -10.01
CA LEU A 186 -6.56 -8.72 -9.72
C LEU A 186 -6.83 -9.58 -10.96
N GLN A 187 -6.77 -9.03 -12.17
CA GLN A 187 -6.80 -9.87 -13.36
C GLN A 187 -5.59 -10.82 -13.30
N SER A 188 -5.85 -12.10 -13.04
CA SER A 188 -4.82 -13.12 -12.89
C SER A 188 -4.10 -13.34 -14.23
N PHE A 189 -2.79 -13.43 -14.19
CA PHE A 189 -2.01 -14.04 -15.27
C PHE A 189 -2.41 -15.52 -15.34
N ARG A 190 -3.03 -15.95 -16.45
CA ARG A 190 -2.95 -17.36 -16.87
C ARG A 190 -1.80 -17.43 -17.86
N PRO A 191 -0.66 -18.06 -17.54
CA PRO A 191 0.28 -18.42 -18.58
C PRO A 191 -0.51 -19.26 -19.59
N SER A 192 -0.56 -18.84 -20.85
CA SER A 192 -1.08 -19.71 -21.90
C SER A 192 -0.26 -21.00 -21.86
N PRO A 193 -0.87 -22.19 -21.79
CA PRO A 193 -0.11 -23.43 -21.91
C PRO A 193 0.61 -23.39 -23.25
N ASN A 194 1.94 -23.45 -23.20
CA ASN A 194 2.80 -23.41 -24.37
C ASN A 194 2.36 -24.55 -25.31
N PRO A 195 1.88 -24.28 -26.55
CA PRO A 195 1.38 -25.32 -27.44
C PRO A 195 2.48 -26.21 -28.04
N LYS A 196 3.70 -26.20 -27.49
CA LYS A 196 4.87 -26.95 -27.99
C LYS A 196 5.39 -27.99 -27.00
N SER A 197 4.48 -28.76 -26.40
CA SER A 197 4.84 -30.05 -25.80
C SER A 197 3.75 -31.06 -26.12
N THR A 198 3.69 -31.48 -27.37
CA THR A 198 3.14 -32.79 -27.75
C THR A 198 4.34 -33.68 -28.06
N PRO A 199 4.42 -34.88 -27.44
CA PRO A 199 5.52 -35.84 -27.67
C PRO A 199 5.57 -36.36 -29.11
#